data_AF-A0A2V5NNV3-F1
#
_entry.id   AF-A0A2V5NNV3-F1
#
_cell.length_a   1.000
_cell.length_b   1.000
_cell.length_c   1.000
_cell.angle_alpha   90.00
_cell.angle_beta   90.00
_cell.angle_gamma   90.00
#
_symmetry.space_group_name_H-M   'P 1'
#
loop_
_entity.id
_entity.type
_entity.pdbx_description
1 polymer ?
#
loop_
_entity_poly.entity_id
_entity_poly.type
_entity_poly.pdbx_seq_one_letter_code
_entity_poly.pdbx_strand_id
1 'polypeptide(L)'
;MSKRIKIEPGRTFAGFGFSLALSNLRKRLLHGEQVQLKAVGFSDFPTLGPQVVTVTISHGGLDRMKMSGRSVKGDRFIIHSEIPFIANFFVNVPDTKVWLTNPAPAGFLRWEGPIVLPNDPLIRVDLLSGTKSGPAESAGG
;
A
#
# COMPACT_ATOMS: atom_id res chain seq x y z
N MET A 1 -4.56 -17.49 -25.51
CA MET A 1 -3.78 -16.25 -25.73
C MET A 1 -3.62 -15.54 -24.40
N SER A 2 -2.41 -15.17 -23.99
CA SER A 2 -2.18 -14.36 -22.80
C SER A 2 -2.54 -12.89 -23.07
N LYS A 3 -3.40 -12.31 -22.22
CA LYS A 3 -3.76 -10.89 -22.29
C LYS A 3 -2.53 -10.06 -21.85
N ARG A 4 -1.94 -9.26 -22.73
CA ARG A 4 -0.80 -8.39 -22.40
C ARG A 4 -1.31 -7.11 -21.74
N ILE A 5 -0.87 -6.84 -20.53
CA ILE A 5 -1.08 -5.54 -19.87
C ILE A 5 -0.01 -4.55 -20.30
N LYS A 6 -0.38 -3.27 -20.48
CA LYS A 6 0.56 -2.20 -20.82
C LYS A 6 1.21 -1.67 -19.54
N ILE A 7 2.47 -2.03 -19.32
CA ILE A 7 3.27 -1.56 -18.17
C ILE A 7 4.08 -0.35 -18.63
N GLU A 8 3.98 0.76 -17.89
CA GLU A 8 4.84 1.93 -18.05
C GLU A 8 6.03 1.83 -17.08
N PRO A 9 7.27 1.63 -17.56
CA PRO A 9 8.45 1.52 -16.70
C PRO A 9 8.62 2.75 -15.79
N GLY A 10 8.93 2.51 -14.52
CA GLY A 10 9.13 3.57 -13.53
C GLY A 10 7.86 4.31 -13.08
N ARG A 11 6.68 3.95 -13.63
CA ARG A 11 5.39 4.57 -13.27
C ARG A 11 4.35 3.56 -12.79
N THR A 12 4.59 2.27 -13.07
CA THR A 12 3.71 1.16 -12.71
C THR A 12 4.37 0.29 -11.65
N PHE A 13 3.69 0.08 -10.52
CA PHE A 13 4.24 -0.63 -9.36
C PHE A 13 3.31 -1.77 -8.91
N ALA A 14 3.89 -2.76 -8.22
CA ALA A 14 3.15 -3.85 -7.57
C ALA A 14 3.87 -4.26 -6.29
N GLY A 15 3.11 -4.66 -5.26
CA GLY A 15 3.65 -5.17 -3.99
C GLY A 15 4.78 -4.30 -3.42
N PHE A 16 5.95 -4.91 -3.19
CA PHE A 16 7.14 -4.23 -2.63
C PHE A 16 7.63 -3.03 -3.45
N GLY A 17 7.34 -2.95 -4.75
CA GLY A 17 7.68 -1.79 -5.58
C GLY A 17 7.11 -0.48 -5.06
N PHE A 18 5.97 -0.52 -4.36
CA PHE A 18 5.42 0.66 -3.69
C PHE A 18 6.31 1.17 -2.55
N SER A 19 6.97 0.30 -1.80
CA SER A 19 7.90 0.72 -0.74
C SER A 19 9.03 1.60 -1.30
N LEU A 20 9.57 1.25 -2.47
CA LEU A 20 10.60 2.03 -3.16
C LEU A 20 10.05 3.37 -3.70
N ALA A 21 8.86 3.35 -4.31
CA ALA A 21 8.21 4.57 -4.79
C ALA A 21 7.92 5.55 -3.63
N LEU A 22 7.39 5.03 -2.53
CA LEU A 22 7.08 5.79 -1.32
C LEU A 22 8.35 6.39 -0.69
N SER A 23 9.46 5.65 -0.63
CA SER A 23 10.73 6.21 -0.11
C SER A 23 11.19 7.44 -0.90
N ASN A 24 10.99 7.45 -2.23
CA ASN A 24 11.33 8.59 -3.09
C ASN A 24 10.31 9.73 -2.97
N LEU A 25 9.01 9.41 -2.85
CA LEU A 25 7.93 10.38 -2.76
C LEU A 25 7.72 10.93 -1.34
N ARG A 26 8.37 10.34 -0.32
CA ARG A 26 8.15 10.60 1.10
C ARG A 26 8.13 12.08 1.43
N LYS A 27 9.09 12.86 0.94
CA LYS A 27 9.13 14.30 1.22
C LYS A 27 7.83 14.98 0.80
N ARG A 28 7.36 14.76 -0.42
CA ARG A 28 6.12 15.33 -0.96
C ARG A 28 4.89 14.90 -0.15
N LEU A 29 4.77 13.59 0.08
CA LEU A 29 3.65 13.01 0.82
C LEU A 29 3.58 13.52 2.27
N LEU A 30 4.72 13.70 2.94
CA LEU A 30 4.77 14.28 4.29
C LEU A 30 4.36 15.76 4.34
N HIS A 31 4.44 16.49 3.23
CA HIS A 31 3.90 17.85 3.13
C HIS A 31 2.40 17.87 2.77
N GLY A 32 1.72 16.71 2.82
CA GLY A 32 0.29 16.57 2.55
C GLY A 32 -0.05 16.42 1.07
N GLU A 33 0.94 16.32 0.18
CA GLU A 33 0.66 16.09 -1.24
C GLU A 33 0.05 14.70 -1.45
N GLN A 34 -0.91 14.61 -2.37
CA GLN A 34 -1.41 13.33 -2.89
C GLN A 34 -0.81 13.08 -4.27
N VAL A 35 -0.33 11.85 -4.50
CA VAL A 35 0.35 11.49 -5.75
C VAL A 35 -0.38 10.34 -6.41
N GLN A 36 -0.73 10.50 -7.68
CA GLN A 36 -1.27 9.42 -8.50
C GLN A 36 -0.17 8.60 -9.16
N LEU A 37 -0.23 7.28 -9.02
CA LEU A 37 0.64 6.32 -9.69
C LEU A 37 -0.20 5.26 -10.43
N LYS A 38 0.47 4.39 -11.21
CA LYS A 38 -0.15 3.18 -11.74
C LYS A 38 0.21 1.98 -10.87
N ALA A 39 -0.76 1.11 -10.65
CA ALA A 39 -0.60 -0.14 -9.94
C ALA A 39 -0.96 -1.32 -10.85
N VAL A 40 -0.27 -2.45 -10.67
CA VAL A 40 -0.78 -3.73 -11.17
C VAL A 40 -1.50 -4.42 -10.02
N GLY A 41 -2.80 -4.64 -10.19
CA GLY A 41 -3.64 -5.41 -9.28
C GLY A 41 -4.34 -6.56 -10.01
N PHE A 42 -5.08 -7.38 -9.28
CA PHE A 42 -5.94 -8.40 -9.84
C PHE A 42 -7.40 -8.06 -9.54
N SER A 43 -8.27 -8.33 -10.50
CA SER A 43 -9.71 -8.17 -10.35
C SER A 43 -10.40 -9.35 -11.03
N ASP A 44 -11.48 -9.84 -10.43
CA ASP A 44 -12.38 -10.85 -10.97
C ASP A 44 -13.34 -10.26 -12.03
N PHE A 45 -13.55 -8.95 -12.01
CA PHE A 45 -14.36 -8.22 -12.98
C PHE A 45 -13.51 -7.37 -13.96
N PRO A 46 -13.81 -7.36 -15.28
CA PRO A 46 -14.79 -8.20 -15.99
C PRO A 46 -14.30 -9.64 -16.25
N THR A 47 -13.01 -9.91 -16.02
CA THR A 47 -12.41 -11.25 -16.11
C THR A 47 -11.28 -11.34 -15.10
N LEU A 48 -11.14 -12.47 -14.41
CA LEU A 48 -10.02 -12.73 -13.50
C LEU A 48 -8.68 -12.57 -14.22
N GLY A 49 -7.92 -11.55 -13.83
CA GLY A 49 -6.61 -11.31 -14.40
C GLY A 49 -5.95 -10.03 -13.91
N PRO A 50 -4.68 -9.82 -14.27
CA PRO A 50 -3.97 -8.62 -13.90
C PRO A 50 -4.52 -7.41 -14.65
N GLN A 51 -4.64 -6.29 -13.95
CA GLN A 51 -5.11 -5.02 -14.49
C GLN A 51 -4.20 -3.89 -14.02
N VAL A 52 -4.01 -2.91 -14.91
CA VAL A 52 -3.31 -1.67 -14.55
C VAL A 52 -4.36 -0.64 -14.15
N VAL A 53 -4.33 -0.22 -12.89
CA VAL A 53 -5.26 0.76 -12.33
C VAL A 53 -4.50 2.01 -11.89
N THR A 54 -5.20 3.14 -11.80
CA THR A 54 -4.66 4.31 -11.11
C THR A 54 -4.82 4.10 -9.61
N VAL A 55 -3.83 4.50 -8.84
CA VAL A 55 -3.92 4.58 -7.38
C VAL A 55 -3.55 5.98 -6.94
N THR A 56 -4.24 6.49 -5.93
CA THR A 56 -3.88 7.71 -5.24
C THR A 56 -3.14 7.36 -3.95
N ILE A 57 -2.00 8.00 -3.74
CA ILE A 57 -1.14 7.79 -2.57
C ILE A 57 -1.15 9.03 -1.70
N SER A 58 -1.29 8.84 -0.39
CA SER A 58 -1.25 9.90 0.61
C SER A 58 -0.49 9.48 1.87
N HIS A 59 -0.07 10.45 2.68
CA HIS A 59 0.41 10.20 4.04
C HIS A 59 -0.79 10.12 4.99
N GLY A 60 -0.91 9.00 5.69
CA GLY A 60 -1.99 8.70 6.63
C GLY A 60 -1.61 8.94 8.10
N GLY A 61 -0.48 9.58 8.37
CA GLY A 61 -0.01 9.93 9.71
C GLY A 61 1.15 9.08 10.23
N LEU A 62 1.56 9.38 11.46
CA LEU A 62 2.59 8.64 12.19
C LEU A 62 1.93 7.61 13.10
N ASP A 63 2.34 6.35 12.98
CA ASP A 63 1.87 5.28 13.85
C ASP A 63 3.04 4.72 14.68
N ARG A 64 2.69 4.21 15.86
CA ARG A 64 3.54 3.39 16.70
C ARG A 64 3.03 1.95 16.64
N MET A 65 3.96 1.01 16.51
CA MET A 65 3.64 -0.42 16.43
C MET A 65 4.62 -1.24 17.26
N LYS A 66 4.12 -2.33 17.84
CA LYS A 66 4.96 -3.29 18.55
C LYS A 66 5.37 -4.40 17.58
N MET A 67 6.67 -4.61 17.38
CA MET A 67 7.21 -5.65 16.51
C MET A 67 8.41 -6.32 17.16
N SER A 68 8.40 -7.66 17.25
CA SER A 68 9.45 -8.43 17.91
C SER A 68 9.79 -7.89 19.32
N GLY A 69 8.76 -7.52 20.08
CA GLY A 69 8.90 -6.94 21.42
C GLY A 69 9.36 -5.48 21.48
N ARG A 70 9.75 -4.86 20.36
CA ARG A 70 10.19 -3.46 20.27
C ARG A 70 9.04 -2.54 19.88
N SER A 71 9.05 -1.30 20.37
CA SER A 71 8.16 -0.25 19.88
C SER A 71 8.84 0.52 18.75
N VAL A 72 8.25 0.51 17.56
CA VAL A 72 8.79 1.15 16.36
C VAL A 72 7.81 2.21 15.86
N LYS A 73 8.34 3.34 15.38
CA LYS A 73 7.56 4.39 14.73
C LYS A 73 7.64 4.24 13.21
N GLY A 74 6.53 4.44 12.54
CA GLY A 74 6.48 4.42 11.08
C GLY A 74 5.51 5.45 10.52
N ASP A 75 5.92 6.11 9.44
CA ASP A 75 5.02 6.92 8.63
C ASP A 75 4.12 5.97 7.85
N ARG A 76 2.81 6.08 8.07
CA ARG A 76 1.78 5.34 7.35
C ARG A 76 1.50 6.04 6.04
N PHE A 77 1.56 5.30 4.95
CA PHE A 77 1.10 5.73 3.63
C PHE A 77 -0.11 4.90 3.24
N ILE A 78 -1.09 5.56 2.66
CA ILE A 78 -2.34 4.95 2.19
C ILE A 78 -2.29 4.94 0.67
N ILE A 79 -2.51 3.78 0.07
CA ILE A 79 -2.63 3.57 -1.36
C ILE A 79 -4.10 3.21 -1.61
N HIS A 80 -4.83 4.20 -2.12
CA HIS A 80 -6.23 4.07 -2.47
C HIS A 80 -6.35 3.70 -3.95
N SER A 81 -7.06 2.61 -4.25
CA SER A 81 -7.30 2.22 -5.65
C SER A 81 -8.44 3.02 -6.25
N GLU A 82 -8.19 3.67 -7.39
CA GLU A 82 -9.25 4.34 -8.14
C GLU A 82 -10.02 3.29 -8.92
N ILE A 83 -11.23 2.98 -8.46
CA ILE A 83 -12.12 2.05 -9.13
C ILE A 83 -12.94 2.83 -10.18
N PRO A 84 -13.04 2.34 -11.43
CA PRO A 84 -13.94 2.94 -12.42
C PRO A 84 -15.37 2.93 -11.90
N PHE A 85 -16.12 4.02 -12.10
CA PHE A 85 -17.46 4.24 -11.53
C PHE A 85 -18.46 3.07 -11.71
N ILE A 86 -18.36 2.32 -12.82
CA ILE A 86 -19.21 1.16 -13.12
C ILE A 86 -18.91 -0.06 -12.22
N ALA A 87 -17.66 -0.20 -11.76
CA ALA A 87 -17.23 -1.32 -10.91
C ALA A 87 -17.49 -1.09 -9.41
N ASN A 88 -17.75 0.15 -8.96
CA ASN A 88 -18.03 0.49 -7.55
C ASN A 88 -19.25 -0.24 -6.97
N PHE A 89 -20.19 -0.69 -7.81
CA PHE A 89 -21.37 -1.45 -7.35
C PHE A 89 -21.08 -2.92 -7.04
N PHE A 90 -19.97 -3.46 -7.56
CA PHE A 90 -19.66 -4.89 -7.48
C PHE A 90 -18.36 -5.19 -6.72
N VAL A 91 -17.51 -4.17 -6.55
CA VAL A 91 -16.18 -4.34 -5.95
C VAL A 91 -15.89 -3.16 -5.03
N ASN A 92 -15.62 -3.46 -3.75
CA ASN A 92 -15.02 -2.51 -2.83
C ASN A 92 -13.55 -2.89 -2.65
N VAL A 93 -12.62 -2.04 -3.08
CA VAL A 93 -11.19 -2.29 -2.94
C VAL A 93 -10.71 -1.64 -1.64
N PRO A 94 -10.30 -2.42 -0.62
CA PRO A 94 -9.78 -1.85 0.60
C PRO A 94 -8.47 -1.12 0.34
N ASP A 95 -8.22 -0.06 1.10
CA ASP A 95 -6.95 0.65 1.07
C ASP A 95 -5.79 -0.29 1.42
N THR A 96 -4.74 -0.23 0.62
CA THR A 96 -3.46 -0.82 0.99
C THR A 96 -2.68 0.19 1.82
N LYS A 97 -2.08 -0.26 2.92
CA LYS A 97 -1.29 0.58 3.81
C LYS A 97 0.15 0.10 3.85
N VAL A 98 1.08 1.05 3.76
CA VAL A 98 2.52 0.77 3.85
C VAL A 98 3.11 1.69 4.90
N TRP A 99 3.88 1.13 5.82
CA TRP A 99 4.64 1.91 6.78
C TRP A 99 6.11 1.90 6.41
N LEU A 100 6.71 3.08 6.43
CA LEU A 100 8.16 3.25 6.34
C LEU A 100 8.72 3.73 7.68
N THR A 101 9.93 3.32 8.03
CA THR A 101 10.59 3.69 9.30
C THR A 101 10.68 5.21 9.49
N ASN A 102 10.45 5.66 10.72
CA ASN A 102 10.62 7.06 11.13
C ASN A 102 11.55 7.12 12.37
N PRO A 103 12.58 7.98 12.41
CA PRO A 103 12.96 8.98 11.38
C PRO A 103 13.60 8.34 10.13
N ALA A 104 13.94 9.15 9.13
CA ALA A 104 14.68 8.72 7.95
C ALA A 104 16.08 8.14 8.33
N PRO A 105 16.69 7.24 7.53
CA PRO A 105 16.29 6.82 6.18
C PRO A 105 15.03 5.95 6.13
N ALA A 106 14.32 6.02 5.00
CA ALA A 106 13.06 5.31 4.79
C ALA A 106 13.31 3.84 4.44
N GLY A 107 13.12 2.95 5.42
CA GLY A 107 13.09 1.51 5.23
C GLY A 107 11.66 0.96 5.30
N PHE A 108 11.39 -0.14 4.61
CA PHE A 108 10.13 -0.87 4.75
C PHE A 108 9.93 -1.31 6.20
N LEU A 109 8.73 -1.10 6.75
CA LEU A 109 8.39 -1.52 8.12
C LEU A 109 7.22 -2.49 8.15
N ARG A 110 6.11 -2.15 7.48
CA ARG A 110 4.89 -2.97 7.43
C ARG A 110 4.15 -2.75 6.12
N TRP A 111 3.46 -3.79 5.67
CA TRP A 111 2.46 -3.74 4.62
C TRP A 111 1.16 -4.37 5.13
N GLU A 112 0.02 -3.75 4.84
CA GLU A 112 -1.32 -4.31 5.07
C GLU A 112 -2.18 -4.12 3.83
N GLY A 113 -2.88 -5.18 3.40
CA GLY A 113 -3.71 -5.16 2.20
C GLY A 113 -4.28 -6.54 1.86
N PRO A 114 -5.13 -6.63 0.82
CA PRO A 114 -5.71 -7.90 0.38
C PRO A 114 -4.65 -8.82 -0.25
N ILE A 115 -4.85 -10.14 -0.15
CA ILE A 115 -3.87 -11.14 -0.66
C ILE A 115 -3.65 -11.00 -2.17
N VAL A 116 -4.73 -11.07 -2.95
CA VAL A 116 -4.71 -10.89 -4.42
C VAL A 116 -5.91 -10.09 -4.90
N LEU A 117 -7.12 -10.49 -4.49
CA LEU A 117 -8.39 -9.90 -4.92
C LEU A 117 -8.94 -8.92 -3.88
N PRO A 118 -9.75 -7.93 -4.30
CA PRO A 118 -10.32 -6.92 -3.40
C PRO A 118 -11.04 -7.48 -2.17
N ASN A 119 -11.73 -8.62 -2.34
CA ASN A 119 -12.52 -9.27 -1.30
C ASN A 119 -11.73 -10.32 -0.50
N ASP A 120 -10.44 -10.51 -0.80
CA ASP A 120 -9.61 -11.43 -0.03
C ASP A 120 -9.40 -10.89 1.41
N PRO A 121 -9.11 -11.77 2.38
CA PRO A 121 -8.71 -11.34 3.70
C PRO A 121 -7.54 -10.34 3.65
N LEU A 122 -7.59 -9.31 4.50
CA LEU A 122 -6.45 -8.43 4.70
C LEU A 122 -5.34 -9.21 5.42
N ILE A 123 -4.16 -9.23 4.82
CA ILE A 123 -2.95 -9.77 5.45
C ILE A 123 -2.03 -8.64 5.84
N ARG A 124 -1.09 -8.99 6.73
CA ARG A 124 -0.07 -8.10 7.25
C ARG A 124 1.30 -8.73 7.06
N VAL A 125 2.23 -7.95 6.54
CA VAL A 125 3.64 -8.34 6.41
C VAL A 125 4.50 -7.36 7.18
N ASP A 126 5.26 -7.87 8.15
CA ASP A 126 6.14 -7.07 9.01
C ASP A 126 7.61 -7.27 8.63
N LEU A 127 8.42 -6.21 8.69
CA LEU A 127 9.88 -6.32 8.55
C LEU A 127 10.47 -7.23 9.63
N LEU A 128 10.10 -6.99 10.89
CA LEU A 128 10.62 -7.72 12.03
C LEU A 128 9.66 -8.86 12.36
N SER A 129 9.99 -10.06 11.87
CA SER A 129 9.29 -11.29 12.21
C SER A 129 9.39 -11.60 13.70
N GLY A 130 8.29 -12.04 14.32
CA GLY A 130 8.27 -12.49 15.71
C GLY A 130 6.86 -12.82 16.18
N THR A 131 6.77 -13.62 17.25
CA THR A 131 5.49 -14.08 17.83
C THR A 131 4.67 -12.97 18.51
N LYS A 132 5.25 -11.77 18.67
CA LYS A 132 4.64 -10.62 19.36
C LYS A 132 4.67 -9.40 18.46
N SER A 133 3.76 -9.36 17.49
CA SER A 133 3.51 -8.19 16.64
C SER A 133 2.09 -7.65 16.86
N GLY A 134 2.00 -6.38 17.24
CA GLY A 134 0.75 -5.70 17.61
C GLY A 134 0.17 -4.82 16.49
N PRO A 135 -1.03 -4.26 16.71
CA PRO A 135 -1.64 -3.30 15.78
C PRO A 135 -0.76 -2.05 15.61
N ALA A 136 -1.00 -1.32 14.53
CA ALA A 136 -0.49 0.04 14.38
C ALA A 136 -1.46 1.01 15.07
N GLU A 137 -0.95 1.77 16.02
CA GLU A 137 -1.71 2.75 16.80
C GLU A 137 -1.24 4.15 16.42
N SER A 138 -2.18 5.09 16.25
CA SER A 138 -1.80 6.47 15.95
C SER A 138 -0.90 7.01 17.06
N ALA A 139 0.23 7.59 16.68
CA ALA A 139 1.21 8.11 17.63
C ALA A 139 0.78 9.44 18.28
N GLY A 140 -0.40 9.98 17.92
CA GLY A 140 -0.81 11.34 18.25
C GLY A 140 -0.03 12.38 17.44
N GLY A 141 -0.70 13.48 17.09
CA GLY A 141 -0.08 14.69 16.55
C GLY A 141 0.37 15.61 17.68
#